data_AF-A0A6M1YBJ6-F1
#
_entry.id   AF-A0A6M1YBJ6-F1
#
_cell.length_a   1.000
_cell.length_b   1.000
_cell.length_c   1.000
_cell.angle_alpha   90.00
_cell.angle_beta   90.00
_cell.angle_gamma   90.00
#
_symmetry.space_group_name_H-M   'P 1'
#
loop_
_entity.id
_entity.type
_entity.pdbx_description
1 polymer ?
#
loop_
_entity_poly.entity_id
_entity_poly.type
_entity_poly.pdbx_seq_one_letter_code
_entity_poly.pdbx_strand_id
1 'polypeptide(L)'
;MSILDEYKQDFILLLEAGFIAVNQTDEDAAVKMFKAAEAIDKTNQLTKIGMGYLALHKLELKKAISIFEEVLKKEPKNDMAKAFLGIAISLSPKDMVKGEKLLHETLQSDDQSIKKLAGIALEFVDKFVKKEPTPVEGKKKSK
;
A
#
# COMPACT_ATOMS: atom_id res chain seq x y z
N MET A 1 10.09 -33.91 4.15
CA MET A 1 10.34 -32.50 4.47
C MET A 1 10.63 -31.79 3.17
N SER A 2 9.91 -30.73 2.85
CA SER A 2 10.23 -29.89 1.69
C SER A 2 11.50 -29.11 1.99
N ILE A 3 12.34 -28.85 0.98
CA ILE A 3 13.49 -27.93 1.15
C ILE A 3 13.04 -26.56 1.68
N LEU A 4 11.81 -26.15 1.38
CA LEU A 4 11.20 -24.91 1.87
C LEU A 4 10.89 -24.93 3.38
N ASP A 5 10.76 -26.12 3.99
CA ASP A 5 10.54 -26.23 5.44
C ASP A 5 11.75 -25.73 6.23
N GLU A 6 12.96 -25.80 5.65
CA GLU A 6 14.21 -25.34 6.24
C GLU A 6 14.28 -23.81 6.33
N TYR A 7 13.58 -23.10 5.43
CA TYR A 7 13.61 -21.64 5.29
C TYR A 7 12.39 -20.96 5.92
N LYS A 8 11.57 -21.66 6.71
CA LYS A 8 10.37 -21.07 7.34
C LYS A 8 10.67 -19.83 8.17
N GLN A 9 11.83 -19.81 8.82
CA GLN A 9 12.27 -18.68 9.64
C GLN A 9 12.70 -17.47 8.79
N ASP A 10 13.06 -17.69 7.52
CA ASP A 10 13.50 -16.64 6.60
C ASP A 10 12.35 -15.91 5.93
N PHE A 11 11.08 -16.35 6.12
CA PHE A 11 9.92 -15.70 5.53
C PHE A 11 9.88 -14.19 5.84
N ILE A 12 10.04 -13.81 7.11
CA ILE A 12 9.99 -12.41 7.54
C ILE A 12 11.20 -11.64 7.00
N LEU A 13 12.39 -12.25 7.03
CA LEU A 13 13.62 -11.64 6.51
C LEU A 13 13.50 -11.30 5.02
N LEU A 14 13.01 -12.26 4.22
CA LEU A 14 12.79 -12.06 2.79
C LEU A 14 11.70 -11.02 2.53
N LEU A 15 10.62 -11.04 3.32
CA LEU A 15 9.56 -10.04 3.22
C LEU A 15 10.10 -8.62 3.48
N GLU A 16 10.84 -8.42 4.56
CA GLU A 16 11.45 -7.14 4.93
C GLU A 16 12.47 -6.66 3.88
N ALA A 17 13.32 -7.57 3.39
CA ALA A 17 14.25 -7.28 2.29
C ALA A 17 13.51 -6.80 1.04
N GLY A 18 12.36 -7.39 0.74
CA GLY A 18 11.49 -6.94 -0.34
C GLY A 18 11.00 -5.50 -0.15
N PHE A 19 10.50 -5.15 1.04
CA PHE A 19 10.08 -3.78 1.34
C PHE A 19 11.23 -2.76 1.27
N ILE A 20 12.42 -3.13 1.75
CA ILE A 20 13.62 -2.29 1.65
C ILE A 20 13.99 -2.05 0.18
N ALA A 21 13.97 -3.09 -0.65
CA ALA A 21 14.26 -2.99 -2.08
C ALA A 21 13.27 -2.06 -2.80
N VAL A 22 11.97 -2.11 -2.46
CA VAL A 22 10.97 -1.14 -2.98
C VAL A 22 11.38 0.30 -2.64
N ASN A 23 11.77 0.56 -1.40
CA ASN A 23 12.20 1.90 -0.96
C ASN A 23 13.50 2.37 -1.64
N GLN A 24 14.33 1.43 -2.09
CA GLN A 24 15.54 1.70 -2.87
C GLN A 24 15.28 1.78 -4.37
N THR A 25 14.02 1.66 -4.81
CA THR A 25 13.61 1.62 -6.21
C THR A 25 14.17 0.43 -6.99
N ASP A 26 14.67 -0.60 -6.31
CA ASP A 26 15.14 -1.85 -6.91
C ASP A 26 13.96 -2.82 -7.06
N GLU A 27 13.23 -2.65 -8.17
CA GLU A 27 12.06 -3.48 -8.49
C GLU A 27 12.42 -4.96 -8.65
N ASP A 28 13.55 -5.27 -9.27
CA ASP A 28 13.94 -6.66 -9.53
C ASP A 28 14.24 -7.41 -8.23
N ALA A 29 14.99 -6.78 -7.31
CA ALA A 29 15.21 -7.33 -5.99
C ALA A 29 13.90 -7.46 -5.21
N ALA A 30 13.04 -6.44 -5.21
CA ALA A 30 11.77 -6.48 -4.51
C ALA A 30 10.88 -7.66 -4.95
N VAL A 31 10.72 -7.84 -6.27
CA VAL A 31 9.92 -8.94 -6.82
C VAL A 31 10.52 -10.29 -6.47
N LYS A 32 11.84 -10.45 -6.55
CA LYS A 32 12.52 -11.71 -6.19
C LYS A 32 12.32 -12.07 -4.72
N MET A 33 12.48 -11.09 -3.83
CA MET A 33 12.32 -11.28 -2.39
C MET A 33 10.88 -11.64 -2.00
N PHE A 34 9.88 -10.93 -2.53
CA PHE A 34 8.48 -11.25 -2.27
C PHE A 34 8.06 -12.62 -2.82
N LYS A 35 8.56 -13.01 -4.00
CA LYS A 35 8.31 -14.35 -4.57
C LYS A 35 8.97 -15.46 -3.77
N ALA A 36 10.17 -15.22 -3.24
CA ALA A 36 10.85 -16.17 -2.36
C ALA A 36 10.06 -16.37 -1.05
N ALA A 37 9.60 -15.28 -0.43
CA ALA A 37 8.72 -15.34 0.74
C ALA A 37 7.39 -16.06 0.43
N GLU A 38 6.77 -15.78 -0.71
CA GLU A 38 5.53 -16.45 -1.14
C GLU A 38 5.73 -17.94 -1.39
N ALA A 39 6.90 -18.37 -1.88
CA ALA A 39 7.21 -19.78 -2.05
C ALA A 39 7.25 -20.52 -0.71
N ILE A 40 7.73 -19.87 0.36
CA ILE A 40 7.78 -20.41 1.72
C ILE A 40 6.37 -20.50 2.33
N ASP A 41 5.59 -19.43 2.24
CA ASP A 41 4.19 -19.40 2.70
C ASP A 41 3.27 -18.72 1.68
N LYS A 42 2.57 -19.57 0.91
CA LYS A 42 1.63 -19.13 -0.14
C LYS A 42 0.30 -18.61 0.42
N THR A 43 0.02 -18.87 1.69
CA THR A 43 -1.25 -18.52 2.31
C THR A 43 -1.20 -17.16 2.99
N ASN A 44 -0.01 -16.72 3.38
CA ASN A 44 0.20 -15.43 4.01
C ASN A 44 -0.01 -14.28 3.02
N GLN A 45 -0.91 -13.34 3.36
CA GLN A 45 -1.24 -12.23 2.47
C GLN A 45 -0.19 -11.09 2.49
N LEU A 46 0.79 -11.11 3.40
CA LEU A 46 1.83 -10.07 3.48
C LEU A 46 2.66 -9.95 2.21
N THR A 47 2.93 -11.06 1.51
CA THR A 47 3.67 -11.05 0.24
C THR A 47 2.88 -10.35 -0.87
N LYS A 48 1.56 -10.57 -0.92
CA LYS A 48 0.65 -9.82 -1.80
C LYS A 48 0.60 -8.34 -1.43
N ILE A 49 0.57 -8.01 -0.14
CA ILE A 49 0.65 -6.61 0.32
C ILE A 49 1.96 -5.98 -0.18
N GLY A 50 3.09 -6.69 -0.07
CA GLY A 50 4.39 -6.24 -0.61
C GLY A 50 4.34 -5.96 -2.11
N MET A 51 3.75 -6.86 -2.90
CA MET A 51 3.57 -6.64 -4.34
C MET A 51 2.63 -5.46 -4.66
N GLY A 52 1.58 -5.25 -3.86
CA GLY A 52 0.71 -4.07 -3.96
C GLY A 52 1.45 -2.79 -3.60
N TYR A 53 2.32 -2.83 -2.59
CA TYR A 53 3.15 -1.71 -2.16
C TYR A 53 4.17 -1.30 -3.23
N LEU A 54 4.80 -2.28 -3.89
CA LEU A 54 5.63 -2.05 -5.07
C LEU A 54 4.83 -1.38 -6.19
N ALA A 55 3.65 -1.89 -6.52
CA ALA A 55 2.78 -1.29 -7.54
C ALA A 55 2.40 0.16 -7.19
N LEU A 56 2.15 0.44 -5.92
CA LEU A 56 1.87 1.79 -5.42
C LEU A 56 3.07 2.73 -5.61
N HIS A 57 4.30 2.28 -5.31
CA HIS A 57 5.53 3.07 -5.51
C HIS A 57 5.79 3.40 -6.98
N LYS A 58 5.36 2.51 -7.88
CA LYS A 58 5.39 2.73 -9.33
C LYS A 58 4.23 3.58 -9.86
N LEU A 59 3.33 4.05 -8.98
CA LEU A 59 2.08 4.73 -9.33
C LEU A 59 1.18 3.90 -10.26
N GLU A 60 1.30 2.56 -10.24
CA GLU A 60 0.41 1.63 -10.92
C GLU A 60 -0.92 1.49 -10.14
N LEU A 61 -1.62 2.61 -9.91
CA LEU A 61 -2.71 2.73 -8.93
C LEU A 61 -3.81 1.67 -9.11
N LYS A 62 -4.26 1.41 -10.35
CA LYS A 62 -5.29 0.40 -10.63
C LYS A 62 -4.88 -1.00 -10.16
N LYS A 63 -3.61 -1.36 -10.35
CA LYS A 63 -3.07 -2.65 -9.95
C LYS A 63 -2.90 -2.73 -8.43
N ALA A 64 -2.36 -1.67 -7.82
CA ALA A 64 -2.25 -1.58 -6.36
C ALA A 64 -3.62 -1.73 -5.68
N ILE A 65 -4.62 -0.99 -6.15
CA ILE A 65 -6.01 -1.07 -5.67
C ILE A 65 -6.55 -2.50 -5.78
N SER A 66 -6.43 -3.12 -6.96
CA SER A 66 -6.90 -4.50 -7.18
C SER A 66 -6.24 -5.49 -6.21
N ILE A 67 -4.92 -5.37 -5.99
CA ILE A 67 -4.19 -6.27 -5.09
C ILE A 67 -4.67 -6.09 -3.65
N PHE A 68 -4.79 -4.86 -3.15
CA PHE A 68 -5.23 -4.64 -1.77
C PHE A 68 -6.70 -5.04 -1.56
N GLU A 69 -7.57 -4.83 -2.55
CA GLU A 69 -8.95 -5.33 -2.51
C GLU A 69 -9.00 -6.86 -2.45
N GLU A 70 -8.13 -7.57 -3.18
CA GLU A 70 -8.02 -9.03 -3.07
C GLU A 70 -7.55 -9.50 -1.69
N VAL A 71 -6.58 -8.80 -1.09
CA VAL A 71 -6.13 -9.09 0.26
C VAL A 71 -7.27 -8.90 1.26
N LEU A 72 -8.00 -7.78 1.18
CA LEU A 72 -9.12 -7.48 2.09
C LEU A 72 -10.32 -8.41 1.91
N LYS A 73 -10.52 -9.02 0.73
CA LYS A 73 -11.52 -10.08 0.56
C LYS A 73 -11.21 -11.32 1.41
N LYS A 74 -9.92 -11.61 1.64
CA LYS A 74 -9.48 -12.75 2.45
C LYS A 74 -9.28 -12.39 3.91
N GLU A 75 -8.75 -11.19 4.17
CA GLU A 75 -8.47 -10.66 5.50
C GLU A 75 -9.17 -9.30 5.69
N PRO A 76 -10.50 -9.27 5.94
CA PRO A 76 -11.26 -8.03 6.03
C PRO A 76 -10.83 -7.08 7.14
N LYS A 77 -10.04 -7.57 8.11
CA LYS A 77 -9.51 -6.81 9.26
C LYS A 77 -8.02 -6.46 9.10
N ASN A 78 -7.44 -6.65 7.91
CA ASN A 78 -6.04 -6.29 7.67
C ASN A 78 -5.91 -4.77 7.51
N ASP A 79 -5.59 -4.08 8.61
CA ASP A 79 -5.49 -2.63 8.65
C ASP A 79 -4.37 -2.09 7.74
N MET A 80 -3.30 -2.87 7.52
CA MET A 80 -2.19 -2.47 6.64
C MET A 80 -2.66 -2.42 5.18
N ALA A 81 -3.32 -3.47 4.70
CA ALA A 81 -3.91 -3.50 3.36
C ALA A 81 -4.97 -2.40 3.19
N LYS A 82 -5.76 -2.14 4.23
CA LYS A 82 -6.76 -1.07 4.23
C LYS A 82 -6.14 0.31 4.14
N ALA A 83 -5.05 0.56 4.86
CA ALA A 83 -4.31 1.82 4.80
C ALA A 83 -3.70 2.04 3.42
N PHE A 84 -3.03 1.03 2.85
CA PHE A 84 -2.46 1.14 1.50
C PHE A 84 -3.52 1.27 0.41
N LEU A 85 -4.68 0.61 0.55
CA LEU A 85 -5.81 0.83 -0.34
C LEU A 85 -6.33 2.27 -0.24
N GLY A 86 -6.46 2.79 0.98
CA GLY A 86 -6.83 4.18 1.24
C GLY A 86 -5.89 5.15 0.53
N ILE A 87 -4.57 4.98 0.70
CA ILE A 87 -3.55 5.78 0.00
C ILE A 87 -3.72 5.67 -1.52
N ALA A 88 -3.77 4.45 -2.06
CA ALA A 88 -3.84 4.23 -3.52
C ALA A 88 -5.09 4.87 -4.15
N ILE A 89 -6.25 4.78 -3.48
CA ILE A 89 -7.50 5.41 -3.92
C ILE A 89 -7.43 6.92 -3.76
N SER A 90 -6.85 7.43 -2.67
CA SER A 90 -6.72 8.87 -2.42
C SER A 90 -5.87 9.60 -3.47
N LEU A 91 -4.93 8.90 -4.11
CA LEU A 91 -4.14 9.45 -5.23
C LEU A 91 -4.92 9.51 -6.56
N SER A 92 -6.13 8.97 -6.63
CA SER A 92 -7.04 9.11 -7.78
C SER A 92 -8.01 10.28 -7.52
N PRO A 93 -8.01 11.35 -8.32
CA PRO A 93 -8.90 12.50 -8.11
C PRO A 93 -10.38 12.12 -8.09
N LYS A 94 -10.77 11.10 -8.87
CA LYS A 94 -12.16 10.64 -8.98
C LYS A 94 -12.67 9.99 -7.69
N ASP A 95 -11.78 9.29 -6.98
CA ASP A 95 -12.15 8.41 -5.88
C ASP A 95 -11.57 8.88 -4.54
N MET A 96 -10.93 10.06 -4.50
CA MET A 96 -10.21 10.59 -3.35
C MET A 96 -11.00 10.52 -2.04
N VAL A 97 -12.29 10.88 -2.07
CA VAL A 97 -13.19 10.85 -0.89
C VAL A 97 -13.35 9.43 -0.33
N LYS A 98 -13.40 8.40 -1.20
CA LYS A 98 -13.46 7.00 -0.78
C LYS A 98 -12.14 6.59 -0.11
N GLY A 99 -11.01 7.03 -0.64
CA GLY A 99 -9.68 6.77 -0.06
C GLY A 99 -9.54 7.39 1.33
N GLU A 100 -9.96 8.64 1.51
CA GLU A 100 -9.95 9.32 2.80
C GLU A 100 -10.82 8.62 3.84
N LYS A 101 -12.01 8.16 3.43
CA LYS A 101 -12.88 7.41 4.33
C LYS A 101 -12.16 6.16 4.86
N LEU A 102 -11.50 5.40 3.97
CA LEU A 102 -10.73 4.23 4.38
C LEU A 102 -9.59 4.60 5.34
N LEU A 103 -8.89 5.71 5.07
CA LEU A 103 -7.81 6.19 5.94
C LEU A 103 -8.33 6.62 7.33
N HIS A 104 -9.49 7.28 7.40
CA HIS A 104 -10.14 7.61 8.67
C HIS A 104 -10.52 6.36 9.46
N GLU A 105 -11.02 5.32 8.79
CA GLU A 105 -11.30 4.03 9.45
C GLU A 105 -10.00 3.40 9.99
N THR A 106 -8.87 3.53 9.29
CA THR A 106 -7.56 2.97 9.75
C THR A 106 -6.94 3.72 10.93
N LEU A 107 -7.38 4.94 11.25
CA LEU A 107 -6.97 5.64 12.47
C LEU A 107 -7.41 4.89 13.75
N GLN A 108 -8.36 3.96 13.63
CA GLN A 108 -8.84 3.12 14.72
C GLN A 108 -8.08 1.78 14.85
N SER A 109 -7.05 1.54 14.03
CA SER A 109 -6.23 0.31 14.11
C SER A 109 -5.65 0.10 15.51
N ASP A 110 -5.27 -1.11 15.90
CA ASP A 110 -4.51 -1.30 17.15
C ASP A 110 -3.00 -1.02 16.95
N ASP A 111 -2.51 -1.06 15.70
CA ASP A 111 -1.12 -0.79 15.36
C ASP A 111 -0.84 0.71 15.27
N GLN A 112 0.01 1.21 16.17
CA GLN A 112 0.39 2.62 16.25
C GLN A 112 1.10 3.12 14.98
N SER A 113 1.85 2.26 14.30
CA SER A 113 2.53 2.58 13.03
C SER A 113 1.53 2.77 11.91
N ILE A 114 0.49 1.94 11.86
CA ILE A 114 -0.60 2.07 10.87
C ILE A 114 -1.40 3.35 11.11
N LYS A 115 -1.73 3.68 12.38
CA LYS A 115 -2.37 4.97 12.71
C LYS A 115 -1.56 6.15 12.23
N LYS A 116 -0.25 6.13 12.49
CA LYS A 116 0.68 7.20 12.08
C LYS A 116 0.72 7.32 10.56
N LEU A 117 0.83 6.21 9.84
CA LEU A 117 0.80 6.17 8.37
C LEU A 117 -0.49 6.79 7.83
N ALA A 118 -1.64 6.40 8.38
CA ALA A 118 -2.94 6.94 7.98
C ALA A 118 -3.05 8.45 8.24
N GLY A 119 -2.56 8.92 9.38
CA GLY A 119 -2.50 10.35 9.70
C GLY A 119 -1.66 11.16 8.70
N ILE A 120 -0.45 10.68 8.39
CA ILE A 120 0.44 11.30 7.39
C ILE A 120 -0.24 11.32 6.01
N ALA A 121 -0.87 10.21 5.61
CA ALA A 121 -1.57 10.12 4.34
C ALA A 121 -2.73 11.12 4.24
N LEU A 122 -3.56 11.24 5.29
CA LEU A 122 -4.65 12.22 5.35
C LEU A 122 -4.13 13.66 5.26
N GLU A 123 -3.05 13.97 5.99
CA GLU A 123 -2.42 15.29 5.93
C GLU A 123 -1.89 15.61 4.52
N PHE A 124 -1.25 14.63 3.87
CA PHE A 124 -0.80 14.76 2.49
C PHE A 124 -1.96 15.03 1.53
N VAL A 125 -3.06 14.27 1.66
CA VAL A 125 -4.25 14.45 0.82
C VAL A 125 -4.86 15.84 1.00
N ASP A 126 -4.97 16.33 2.24
CA ASP A 126 -5.47 17.69 2.50
C ASP A 126 -4.57 18.79 1.93
N LYS A 127 -3.25 18.62 2.05
CA LYS A 127 -2.29 19.64 1.63
C LYS A 127 -2.05 19.67 0.12
N PHE A 128 -2.00 18.50 -0.53
CA PHE A 128 -1.48 18.39 -1.90
C PHE A 128 -2.52 17.88 -2.88
N VAL A 129 -3.39 16.94 -2.50
CA VAL A 129 -4.37 16.38 -3.44
C VAL A 129 -5.63 17.26 -3.55
N LYS A 130 -6.14 17.75 -2.41
CA LYS A 130 -7.33 18.63 -2.37
C LYS A 130 -7.07 20.05 -2.86
N LYS A 131 -5.86 20.57 -2.65
CA LYS A 131 -5.52 21.99 -2.86
C LYS A 131 -4.86 22.26 -4.21
N GLU A 132 -4.53 21.23 -5.00
CA GLU A 132 -4.07 21.46 -6.36
C GLU A 132 -5.26 21.90 -7.24
N PRO A 133 -5.29 23.16 -7.72
CA PRO A 133 -6.20 23.48 -8.81
C PRO A 133 -5.76 22.64 -10.00
N THR A 134 -6.69 21.90 -10.60
CA THR A 134 -6.39 21.25 -11.87
C THR A 134 -5.88 22.31 -12.86
N PRO A 135 -4.93 22.02 -13.77
CA PRO A 135 -4.47 22.99 -14.77
C PRO A 135 -5.60 23.63 -15.60
N VAL A 136 -6.78 23.01 -15.57
CA VAL A 136 -8.02 23.43 -16.23
C VAL A 136 -8.78 24.51 -15.43
N GLU A 137 -8.62 24.56 -14.11
CA GLU A 137 -9.15 25.63 -13.27
C GLU A 137 -8.21 26.83 -13.33
N GLY A 138 -8.20 27.46 -14.50
CA GLY A 138 -7.45 28.68 -14.77
C GLY A 138 -7.61 29.66 -13.62
N LYS A 139 -6.48 30.26 -13.19
CA LYS A 139 -6.40 31.37 -12.23
C LYS A 139 -7.67 32.21 -12.33
N LYS A 140 -8.61 32.04 -11.38
CA LYS A 140 -9.73 32.97 -11.25
C LYS A 140 -9.09 34.32 -10.93
N LYS A 141 -8.90 35.15 -11.95
CA LYS A 141 -8.51 36.54 -11.79
C LYS A 141 -9.57 37.18 -10.90
N SER A 142 -9.16 37.60 -9.71
CA SER A 142 -9.96 38.51 -8.89
C SER A 142 -10.33 39.69 -9.77
N LYS A 143 -11.63 39.91 -9.96
CA LYS A 143 -12.14 41.24 -10.30
C LYS A 143 -12.14 42.10 -9.04
#